data_AF-A0A4V0I8P5-F1
#
_entry.id   AF-A0A4V0I8P5-F1
#
_cell.length_a   1.000
_cell.length_b   1.000
_cell.length_c   1.000
_cell.angle_alpha   90.00
_cell.angle_beta   90.00
_cell.angle_gamma   90.00
#
_symmetry.space_group_name_H-M   'P 1'
#
loop_
_entity.id
_entity.type
_entity.pdbx_description
1 polymer ?
#
loop_
_entity_poly.entity_id
_entity_poly.type
_entity_poly.pdbx_seq_one_letter_code
_entity_poly.pdbx_strand_id
1 'polypeptide(L)' 'MSDYDDDDFVTEDELTDLGVDPALVRVVCPWATEYAGHDGRRCWPAADLAPLLNGGDR' A
#
# COMPACT_ATOMS: atom_id res chain seq x y z
N MET A 1 -7.15 16.34 17.96
CA MET A 1 -7.21 14.88 17.71
C MET A 1 -6.44 14.70 16.42
N SER A 2 -5.40 13.85 16.45
CA SER A 2 -4.30 13.85 15.49
C SER A 2 -4.75 13.85 14.05
N ASP A 3 -4.09 14.73 13.29
CA ASP A 3 -3.87 14.70 11.85
C ASP A 3 -3.15 13.37 11.53
N TYR A 4 -3.89 12.26 11.51
CA TYR A 4 -3.44 11.07 10.78
C TYR A 4 -3.79 11.40 9.34
N ASP A 5 -2.82 11.95 8.62
CA ASP A 5 -2.92 12.15 7.19
C ASP A 5 -3.20 10.78 6.56
N ASP A 6 -4.44 10.59 6.11
CA ASP A 6 -4.93 9.37 5.46
C ASP A 6 -4.13 9.03 4.18
N ASP A 7 -3.33 9.99 3.70
CA ASP A 7 -2.44 9.93 2.53
C ASP A 7 -1.23 8.99 2.71
N ASP A 8 -0.88 8.59 3.95
CA ASP A 8 0.29 7.73 4.18
C ASP A 8 0.00 6.23 3.96
N PHE A 9 -1.25 5.85 3.66
CA PHE A 9 -1.63 4.46 3.44
C PHE A 9 -2.20 4.24 2.04
N VAL A 10 -1.85 3.10 1.45
CA VAL A 10 -2.42 2.63 0.17
C VAL A 10 -3.19 1.34 0.43
N THR A 11 -4.44 1.32 0.00
CA THR A 11 -5.33 0.17 0.09
C THR A 11 -5.08 -0.84 -1.06
N GLU A 12 -5.57 -2.06 -0.90
CA GLU A 12 -5.50 -3.08 -1.97
C GLU A 12 -6.27 -2.67 -3.24
N ASP A 13 -7.31 -1.84 -3.10
CA ASP A 13 -8.09 -1.30 -4.21
C ASP A 13 -7.25 -0.30 -5.01
N GLU A 14 -6.56 0.62 -4.33
CA GLU A 14 -5.65 1.58 -4.96
C GLU A 14 -4.46 0.91 -5.64
N LEU A 15 -3.87 -0.13 -5.02
CA LEU A 15 -2.86 -0.95 -5.68
C LEU A 15 -3.41 -1.57 -6.96
N THR A 16 -4.63 -2.11 -6.91
CA THR A 16 -5.29 -2.74 -8.07
C THR A 16 -5.57 -1.71 -9.17
N ASP A 17 -6.00 -0.49 -8.81
CA ASP A 17 -6.24 0.62 -9.75
C ASP A 17 -4.93 1.08 -10.44
N LEU A 18 -3.82 1.06 -9.69
CA LEU A 18 -2.46 1.29 -10.20
C LEU A 18 -1.92 0.11 -11.03
N GLY A 19 -2.67 -0.99 -11.15
CA GLY A 19 -2.26 -2.21 -11.87
C GLY A 19 -1.23 -3.06 -11.12
N VAL A 20 -1.07 -2.83 -9.81
CA VAL A 20 -0.20 -3.61 -8.92
C VAL A 20 -1.03 -4.68 -8.22
N ASP A 21 -0.64 -5.95 -8.38
CA ASP A 21 -1.28 -7.03 -7.64
C ASP A 21 -0.92 -6.94 -6.14
N PRO A 22 -1.89 -6.84 -5.22
CA PRO A 22 -1.62 -6.71 -3.78
C PRO A 22 -0.90 -7.93 -3.19
N ALA A 23 -0.92 -9.10 -3.83
CA ALA A 23 -0.11 -10.24 -3.42
C ALA A 23 1.39 -10.00 -3.64
N LEU A 24 1.77 -9.12 -4.58
CA LEU A 24 3.17 -8.73 -4.79
C LEU A 24 3.73 -7.93 -3.63
N VAL A 25 2.89 -7.27 -2.81
CA VAL A 25 3.35 -6.56 -1.61
C VAL A 25 4.14 -7.50 -0.70
N ARG A 26 3.64 -8.72 -0.45
CA ARG A 26 4.32 -9.71 0.40
C ARG A 26 5.61 -10.26 -0.23
N VAL A 27 5.78 -10.13 -1.55
CA VAL A 27 6.95 -10.63 -2.29
C VAL A 27 8.02 -9.56 -2.45
N VAL A 28 7.62 -8.35 -2.85
CA VAL A 28 8.51 -7.22 -3.16
C VAL A 28 8.82 -6.40 -1.90
N CYS A 29 7.83 -6.24 -1.01
CA CYS A 29 7.94 -5.49 0.23
C CYS A 29 7.57 -6.38 1.44
N PRO A 30 8.31 -7.47 1.72
CA PRO A 30 8.00 -8.38 2.82
C PRO A 30 8.07 -7.72 4.22
N TRP A 31 8.67 -6.53 4.32
CA TRP A 31 8.68 -5.70 5.53
C TRP A 31 7.43 -4.83 5.69
N ALA A 32 6.64 -4.63 4.63
CA ALA A 32 5.44 -3.81 4.68
C ALA A 32 4.42 -4.43 5.64
N THR A 33 4.04 -3.67 6.67
CA THR A 33 3.04 -4.15 7.63
C THR A 33 1.66 -4.04 7.02
N GLU A 34 0.94 -5.16 6.96
CA GLU A 34 -0.46 -5.20 6.53
C GLU A 34 -1.37 -4.72 7.67
N TYR A 35 -2.16 -3.69 7.39
CA TYR A 35 -3.17 -3.16 8.29
C TYR A 35 -4.57 -3.46 7.73
N ALA A 36 -5.54 -3.62 8.63
CA ALA A 36 -6.94 -3.68 8.26
C ALA A 36 -7.51 -2.25 8.32
N GLY A 37 -7.85 -1.70 7.16
CA GLY A 37 -8.53 -0.42 7.03
C GLY A 37 -9.94 -0.47 7.63
N HIS A 38 -10.53 0.71 7.84
CA HIS A 38 -11.85 0.86 8.49
C HIS A 38 -12.98 0.12 7.74
N ASP A 39 -12.87 -0.02 6.42
CA ASP A 39 -13.82 -0.74 5.56
C ASP A 39 -13.54 -2.26 5.48
N GLY A 40 -12.58 -2.78 6.25
CA GLY A 40 -12.17 -4.18 6.23
C GLY A 40 -11.24 -4.55 5.07
N ARG A 41 -10.80 -3.56 4.30
CA ARG A 41 -9.81 -3.71 3.21
C ARG A 41 -8.40 -3.74 3.78
N ARG A 42 -7.49 -4.42 3.11
CA ARG A 42 -6.07 -4.38 3.49
C ARG A 42 -5.44 -3.08 3.01
N CYS A 43 -4.65 -2.46 3.87
CA CYS A 43 -3.86 -1.29 3.55
C CYS A 43 -2.42 -1.45 4.06
N TRP A 44 -1.50 -0.74 3.42
CA TRP A 44 -0.09 -0.74 3.76
C TRP A 44 0.43 0.70 3.73
N PRO A 45 1.47 1.02 4.50
CA PRO A 45 2.11 2.32 4.41
C PRO A 45 2.65 2.57 2.99
N ALA A 46 2.30 3.71 2.39
CA ALA A 46 2.78 4.15 1.09
C ALA A 46 4.32 4.16 1.03
N ALA A 47 4.96 4.59 2.12
CA ALA A 47 6.41 4.59 2.25
C ALA A 47 7.05 3.19 2.09
N ASP A 48 6.41 2.15 2.63
CA ASP A 48 6.88 0.77 2.50
C ASP A 48 6.62 0.21 1.10
N LEU A 49 5.58 0.70 0.43
CA LEU A 49 5.22 0.37 -0.94
C LEU A 49 6.00 1.18 -1.99
N ALA A 50 6.87 2.10 -1.58
CA ALA A 50 7.67 2.91 -2.49
C ALA A 50 8.38 2.12 -3.61
N PRO A 51 8.92 0.89 -3.40
CA PRO A 51 9.50 0.09 -4.48
C PRO A 51 8.50 -0.40 -5.53
N LEU A 52 7.24 -0.63 -5.14
CA LEU A 52 6.15 -1.01 -6.04
C LEU A 52 5.60 0.21 -6.77
N LEU A 53 5.44 1.33 -6.06
CA LEU A 53 4.83 2.56 -6.58
C LEU A 53 5.80 3.38 -7.45
N ASN A 54 7.07 3.49 -7.08
CA ASN A 54 8.11 4.19 -7.86
C ASN A 54 8.80 3.29 -8.90
N GLY A 55 8.46 2.00 -8.94
CA GLY A 55 9.09 1.02 -9.82
C GLY A 55 8.69 1.11 -11.29
N GLY A 56 7.73 1.97 -11.64
CA GLY A 56 7.15 2.12 -12.99
C GLY A 56 7.92 3.01 -13.98
N ASP A 57 9.02 3.66 -13.58
CA ASP A 57 9.82 4.51 -14.46
C ASP A 57 10.89 3.71 -15.25
N ARG A 58 10.48 2.66 -15.99
CA ARG A 58 11.41 1.89 -16.84
C ARG A 58 10.85 1.58 -18.22
#